data_AF-H6MU59-F1
#
_entry.id   AF-H6MU59-F1
#
_cell.length_a   1.000
_cell.length_b   1.000
_cell.length_c   1.000
_cell.angle_alpha   90.00
_cell.angle_beta   90.00
_cell.angle_gamma   90.00
#
_symmetry.space_group_name_H-M   'P 1'
#
loop_
_entity.id
_entity.type
_entity.pdbx_description
1 polymer ?
#
loop_
_entity_poly.entity_id
_entity_poly.type
_entity_poly.pdbx_seq_one_letter_code
_entity_poly.pdbx_strand_id
1 'polypeptide(L)'
;MSAIAIVVIGVIVFVALFILIGAIWFAWDSDKRVRAFARSTDLIPGRPSRAPDNWTTATSPEALLHRRVRYAIADVHQNPAIPHDKATLADRDRLDDAVFALDDQLIAAADLDGDDKTDRLQQLEGVVEQLEELPRKLWEAPFEKQREDIEAVTAALLRV
;
A
#
# COMPACT_ATOMS: atom_id res chain seq x y z
N MET A 1 -43.62 -20.73 23.58
CA MET A 1 -42.74 -20.61 22.39
C MET A 1 -42.78 -21.92 21.63
N SER A 2 -42.98 -21.91 20.32
CA SER A 2 -42.93 -23.13 19.51
C SER A 2 -41.49 -23.63 19.40
N ALA A 3 -41.28 -24.95 19.27
CA ALA A 3 -39.94 -25.53 19.11
C ALA A 3 -39.16 -24.91 17.94
N ILE A 4 -39.88 -24.54 16.87
CA ILE A 4 -39.35 -23.85 15.69
C ILE A 4 -38.76 -22.48 16.08
N ALA A 5 -39.45 -21.70 16.93
CA ALA A 5 -38.95 -20.39 17.36
C ALA A 5 -37.65 -20.50 18.17
N ILE A 6 -37.53 -21.53 19.01
CA ILE A 6 -36.31 -21.78 19.81
C ILE A 6 -35.13 -22.10 18.90
N VAL A 7 -35.33 -22.95 17.89
CA VAL A 7 -34.30 -23.31 16.91
C VAL A 7 -33.85 -22.10 16.10
N VAL A 8 -34.81 -21.30 15.59
CA VAL A 8 -34.49 -20.10 14.79
C VAL A 8 -33.69 -19.09 15.62
N ILE A 9 -34.10 -18.82 16.86
CA ILE A 9 -33.37 -17.91 17.75
C ILE A 9 -31.96 -18.45 18.03
N GLY A 10 -31.83 -19.75 18.30
CA GLY A 10 -30.53 -20.38 18.52
C GLY A 10 -29.58 -20.22 17.33
N VAL A 11 -30.08 -20.44 16.10
CA VAL A 11 -29.29 -20.27 14.88
C VAL A 11 -28.87 -18.81 14.68
N ILE A 12 -29.77 -17.85 14.88
CA ILE A 12 -29.45 -16.42 14.72
C ILE A 12 -28.38 -15.99 15.73
N VAL A 13 -28.52 -16.39 17.00
CA VAL A 13 -27.54 -16.08 18.04
C VAL A 13 -26.18 -16.71 17.71
N PHE A 14 -26.16 -17.95 17.23
CA PHE A 14 -24.94 -18.63 16.83
C PHE A 14 -24.23 -17.93 15.66
N VAL A 15 -24.98 -17.55 14.62
CA VAL A 15 -24.45 -16.81 13.46
C VAL A 15 -23.92 -15.44 13.89
N ALA A 16 -24.67 -14.72 14.73
CA ALA A 16 -24.25 -13.42 15.25
C ALA A 16 -22.96 -13.52 16.06
N LEU A 17 -22.82 -14.54 16.92
CA LEU A 17 -21.58 -14.81 17.66
C LEU A 17 -20.41 -15.14 16.72
N PHE A 18 -20.64 -15.94 15.68
CA PHE A 18 -19.60 -16.26 14.69
C PHE A 18 -19.12 -15.03 13.92
N ILE A 19 -20.04 -14.15 13.51
CA ILE A 19 -19.70 -12.88 12.86
C ILE A 19 -18.89 -11.99 13.82
N LEU A 20 -19.29 -11.91 15.09
CA LEU A 20 -18.60 -11.11 16.10
C LEU A 20 -17.17 -11.60 16.34
N ILE A 21 -16.99 -12.91 16.48
CA ILE A 21 -15.67 -13.54 16.65
C ILE A 21 -14.81 -13.31 15.41
N GLY A 22 -15.38 -13.49 14.21
CA GLY A 22 -14.69 -13.23 12.95
C GLY A 22 -14.21 -11.78 12.84
N ALA A 23 -15.05 -10.81 13.21
CA ALA A 23 -14.71 -9.40 13.20
C ALA A 23 -13.58 -9.05 14.18
N ILE A 24 -13.61 -9.59 15.40
CA ILE A 24 -12.55 -9.36 16.41
C ILE A 24 -11.22 -9.95 15.93
N TRP A 25 -11.23 -11.17 15.39
CA TRP A 25 -10.03 -11.82 14.87
C TRP A 25 -9.43 -11.06 13.69
N PHE A 26 -10.27 -10.60 12.76
CA PHE A 26 -9.85 -9.82 11.59
C PHE A 26 -9.22 -8.48 11.99
N ALA A 27 -9.80 -7.77 12.97
CA ALA A 27 -9.24 -6.53 13.49
C ALA A 27 -7.84 -6.74 14.12
N TRP A 28 -7.65 -7.84 14.83
CA TRP A 28 -6.38 -8.18 15.47
C TRP A 28 -5.28 -8.60 14.48
N ASP A 29 -5.61 -9.38 13.44
CA ASP A 29 -4.63 -9.78 12.41
C ASP A 29 -4.16 -8.59 11.56
N SER A 30 -5.09 -7.69 11.22
CA SER A 30 -4.79 -6.47 10.46
C SER A 30 -3.81 -5.56 11.21
N ASP A 31 -4.06 -5.34 12.50
CA ASP A 31 -3.22 -4.50 13.35
C ASP A 31 -1.81 -5.11 13.55
N LYS A 32 -1.70 -6.44 13.62
CA LYS A 32 -0.39 -7.12 13.68
C LYS A 32 0.43 -6.94 12.40
N ARG A 33 -0.20 -7.04 11.22
CA ARG A 33 0.46 -6.86 9.92
C ARG A 33 0.93 -5.42 9.72
N VAL A 34 0.10 -4.44 10.06
CA VAL A 34 0.47 -3.01 10.00
C VAL A 34 1.63 -2.70 10.96
N ARG A 35 1.58 -3.18 12.21
CA ARG A 35 2.68 -3.00 13.18
C ARG A 35 3.95 -3.75 12.81
N ALA A 36 3.85 -4.85 12.06
CA ALA A 36 5.03 -5.55 11.54
C ALA A 36 5.66 -4.75 10.41
N PHE A 37 4.85 -4.24 9.48
CA PHE A 37 5.33 -3.39 8.38
C PHE A 37 5.97 -2.10 8.89
N ALA A 38 5.33 -1.41 9.84
CA ALA A 38 5.88 -0.20 10.47
C ALA A 38 7.23 -0.43 11.18
N ARG A 39 7.51 -1.66 11.63
CA ARG A 39 8.79 -2.05 12.24
C ARG A 39 9.78 -2.70 11.27
N SER A 40 9.35 -2.98 10.04
CA SER A 40 10.18 -3.57 9.00
C SER A 40 10.88 -2.48 8.17
N THR A 41 11.93 -2.88 7.45
CA THR A 41 12.56 -2.11 6.37
C THR A 41 11.96 -2.47 5.00
N ASP A 42 10.81 -3.14 4.98
CA ASP A 42 10.15 -3.55 3.75
C ASP A 42 9.62 -2.35 2.97
N LEU A 43 9.97 -2.26 1.69
CA LEU A 43 9.39 -1.24 0.79
C LEU A 43 7.93 -1.56 0.49
N ILE A 44 7.68 -2.83 0.17
CA ILE A 44 6.38 -3.42 -0.14
C ILE A 44 6.17 -4.56 0.84
N PRO A 45 4.96 -4.82 1.37
CA PRO A 45 4.74 -5.87 2.37
C PRO A 45 5.39 -7.21 2.00
N GLY A 46 6.40 -7.65 2.76
CA GLY A 46 7.14 -8.90 2.54
C GLY A 46 8.30 -8.82 1.55
N ARG A 47 8.61 -7.64 0.99
CA ARG A 47 9.78 -7.39 0.14
C ARG A 47 10.66 -6.28 0.75
N PRO A 48 11.90 -6.60 1.20
CA PRO A 48 12.80 -5.62 1.82
C PRO A 48 13.21 -4.51 0.83
N SER A 49 13.33 -3.27 1.32
CA SER A 49 13.92 -2.16 0.57
C SER A 49 15.44 -2.31 0.44
N ARG A 50 16.04 -1.58 -0.51
CA ARG A 50 17.50 -1.38 -0.64
C ARG A 50 17.98 -0.08 0.01
N ALA A 51 17.06 0.74 0.50
CA ALA A 51 17.37 2.00 1.16
C ALA A 51 18.11 1.75 2.48
N PRO A 52 18.93 2.72 2.94
CA PRO A 52 19.58 2.65 4.23
C PRO A 52 18.59 2.39 5.39
N ASP A 53 18.92 1.47 6.29
CA ASP A 53 18.04 1.08 7.41
C ASP A 53 17.57 2.27 8.27
N ASN A 54 18.42 3.28 8.40
CA ASN A 54 18.11 4.48 9.17
C ASN A 54 17.01 5.35 8.54
N TRP A 55 16.65 5.18 7.26
CA TRP A 55 15.58 5.94 6.59
C TRP A 55 14.20 5.70 7.20
N THR A 56 14.03 4.60 7.93
CA THR A 56 12.82 4.35 8.73
C THR A 56 12.59 5.42 9.81
N THR A 57 13.65 6.06 10.30
CA THR A 57 13.59 7.01 11.42
C THR A 57 14.20 8.37 11.11
N ALA A 58 15.10 8.46 10.13
CA ALA A 58 15.77 9.69 9.73
C ALA A 58 14.78 10.76 9.23
N THR A 59 15.20 12.02 9.28
CA THR A 59 14.43 13.18 8.84
C THR A 59 15.02 13.84 7.60
N SER A 60 15.93 13.17 6.89
CA SER A 60 16.40 13.66 5.60
C SER A 60 15.25 13.66 4.59
N PRO A 61 15.26 14.54 3.58
CA PRO A 61 14.19 14.62 2.59
C PRO A 61 13.91 13.27 1.89
N GLU A 62 14.95 12.51 1.54
CA GLU A 62 14.86 11.22 0.87
C GLU A 62 14.24 10.15 1.78
N ALA A 63 14.63 10.14 3.07
CA ALA A 63 14.03 9.25 4.06
C ALA A 63 12.54 9.55 4.28
N LEU A 64 12.13 10.82 4.19
CA LEU A 64 10.72 11.21 4.26
C LEU A 64 9.95 10.72 3.02
N LEU A 65 10.49 10.95 1.82
CA LEU A 65 9.89 10.48 0.57
C LEU A 65 9.80 8.95 0.51
N HIS A 66 10.85 8.24 0.91
CA HIS A 66 10.87 6.78 1.00
C HIS A 66 9.73 6.26 1.89
N ARG A 67 9.55 6.83 3.09
CA ARG A 67 8.44 6.43 3.98
C ARG A 67 7.07 6.71 3.37
N ARG A 68 6.91 7.83 2.67
CA ARG A 68 5.67 8.16 1.94
C ARG A 68 5.36 7.10 0.88
N VAL A 69 6.35 6.74 0.07
CA VAL A 69 6.24 5.64 -0.93
C VAL A 69 5.81 4.34 -0.26
N ARG A 70 6.44 3.96 0.86
CA ARG A 70 6.11 2.76 1.63
C ARG A 70 4.66 2.73 2.09
N TYR A 71 4.15 3.83 2.63
CA TYR A 71 2.77 3.88 3.09
C TYR A 71 1.79 3.87 1.93
N ALA A 72 2.05 4.62 0.86
CA ALA A 72 1.19 4.66 -0.32
C ALA A 72 1.05 3.27 -0.97
N ILE A 73 2.15 2.55 -1.19
CA ILE A 73 2.09 1.22 -1.78
C ILE A 73 1.46 0.19 -0.81
N ALA A 74 1.69 0.32 0.50
CA ALA A 74 1.00 -0.51 1.47
C ALA A 74 -0.53 -0.31 1.43
N ASP A 75 -1.00 0.92 1.26
CA ASP A 75 -2.43 1.22 1.12
C ASP A 75 -3.02 0.64 -0.16
N VAL A 76 -2.28 0.64 -1.28
CA VAL A 76 -2.68 -0.08 -2.51
C VAL A 76 -2.85 -1.57 -2.23
N HIS A 77 -1.89 -2.21 -1.56
CA HIS A 77 -1.96 -3.66 -1.27
C HIS A 77 -3.04 -4.02 -0.25
N GLN A 78 -3.43 -3.09 0.60
CA GLN A 78 -4.48 -3.30 1.61
C GLN A 78 -5.88 -2.99 1.07
N ASN A 79 -6.01 -2.37 -0.10
CA ASN A 79 -7.26 -1.92 -0.68
C ASN A 79 -8.20 -3.10 -1.05
N PRO A 80 -9.34 -3.28 -0.33
CA PRO A 80 -10.25 -4.41 -0.56
C PRO A 80 -11.02 -4.46 -1.90
N ALA A 81 -10.97 -3.39 -2.70
CA ALA A 81 -11.81 -3.13 -3.87
C ALA A 81 -11.01 -3.33 -5.14
N ILE A 82 -9.72 -3.62 -5.03
CA ILE A 82 -8.92 -4.13 -6.13
C ILE A 82 -9.26 -5.61 -6.30
N PRO A 83 -9.74 -6.04 -7.47
CA PRO A 83 -9.94 -7.45 -7.78
C PRO A 83 -8.65 -8.25 -7.70
N HIS A 84 -8.76 -9.50 -7.27
CA HIS A 84 -7.63 -10.44 -7.21
C HIS A 84 -7.54 -11.34 -8.46
N ASP A 85 -8.03 -10.87 -9.60
CA ASP A 85 -7.89 -11.60 -10.86
C ASP A 85 -6.46 -11.51 -11.40
N LYS A 86 -6.11 -12.41 -12.32
CA LYS A 86 -4.73 -12.53 -12.82
C LYS A 86 -4.22 -11.27 -13.53
N ALA A 87 -5.09 -10.52 -14.22
CA ALA A 87 -4.66 -9.34 -14.94
C ALA A 87 -4.37 -8.19 -13.96
N THR A 88 -5.26 -7.97 -13.00
CA THR A 88 -5.06 -6.95 -11.96
C THR A 88 -3.84 -7.24 -11.09
N LEU A 89 -3.58 -8.51 -10.76
CA LEU A 89 -2.35 -8.91 -10.06
C LEU A 89 -1.09 -8.60 -10.88
N ALA A 90 -1.09 -8.90 -12.19
CA ALA A 90 0.03 -8.57 -13.06
C ALA A 90 0.25 -7.06 -13.21
N ASP A 91 -0.82 -6.26 -13.20
CA ASP A 91 -0.73 -4.79 -13.20
C ASP A 91 -0.12 -4.27 -11.90
N ARG A 92 -0.51 -4.85 -10.76
CA ARG A 92 0.06 -4.51 -9.44
C ARG A 92 1.53 -4.94 -9.33
N ASP A 93 1.90 -6.11 -9.84
CA ASP A 93 3.30 -6.57 -9.82
C ASP A 93 4.21 -5.61 -10.64
N ARG A 94 3.70 -5.07 -11.75
CA ARG A 94 4.41 -4.04 -12.52
C ARG A 94 4.53 -2.72 -11.75
N LEU A 95 3.49 -2.32 -11.02
CA LEU A 95 3.53 -1.17 -10.13
C LEU A 95 4.58 -1.38 -9.02
N ASP A 96 4.62 -2.56 -8.42
CA ASP A 96 5.58 -2.90 -7.38
C ASP A 96 7.03 -2.76 -7.88
N ASP A 97 7.32 -3.27 -9.07
CA ASP A 97 8.66 -3.14 -9.67
C ASP A 97 9.01 -1.68 -10.01
N ALA A 98 8.03 -0.89 -10.45
CA ALA A 98 8.22 0.55 -10.66
C ALA A 98 8.44 1.33 -9.36
N VAL A 99 7.80 0.92 -8.26
CA VAL A 99 8.04 1.46 -6.91
C VAL A 99 9.47 1.17 -6.44
N PHE A 100 10.00 -0.03 -6.70
CA PHE A 100 11.41 -0.32 -6.45
C PHE A 100 12.35 0.56 -7.27
N ALA A 101 12.02 0.81 -8.54
CA ALA A 101 12.82 1.71 -9.38
C ALA A 101 12.80 3.15 -8.83
N LEU A 102 11.66 3.65 -8.36
CA LEU A 102 11.56 4.95 -7.71
C LEU A 102 12.41 5.01 -6.42
N ASP A 103 12.38 3.95 -5.61
CA ASP A 103 13.19 3.85 -4.38
C ASP A 103 14.69 3.88 -4.70
N ASP A 104 15.12 3.18 -5.74
CA ASP A 104 16.51 3.23 -6.23
C ASP A 104 16.91 4.64 -6.66
N GLN A 105 15.99 5.41 -7.27
CA GLN A 105 16.24 6.80 -7.64
C GLN A 105 16.34 7.74 -6.44
N LEU A 106 15.57 7.50 -5.37
CA LEU A 106 15.70 8.23 -4.11
C LEU A 106 17.08 7.96 -3.48
N ILE A 107 17.52 6.71 -3.49
CA ILE A 107 18.85 6.32 -3.01
C ILE A 107 19.94 7.02 -3.82
N ALA A 108 19.84 7.01 -5.16
CA ALA A 108 20.79 7.71 -6.01
C ALA A 108 20.79 9.23 -5.78
N ALA A 109 19.64 9.83 -5.51
CA ALA A 109 19.52 11.26 -5.18
C ALA A 109 20.19 11.61 -3.84
N ALA A 110 20.32 10.65 -2.93
CA ALA A 110 20.99 10.88 -1.64
C ALA A 110 22.48 11.20 -1.80
N ASP A 111 23.11 10.69 -2.87
CA ASP A 111 24.52 10.92 -3.21
C ASP A 111 24.75 12.24 -3.96
N LEU A 112 23.68 12.96 -4.34
CA LEU A 112 23.78 14.30 -4.94
C LEU A 112 23.95 15.36 -3.85
N ASP A 113 24.46 16.52 -4.25
CA ASP A 113 24.67 17.68 -3.40
C ASP A 113 24.01 18.95 -3.98
N GLY A 114 23.74 19.93 -3.11
CA GLY A 114 23.33 21.27 -3.49
C GLY A 114 22.04 21.36 -4.30
N ASP A 115 22.06 22.18 -5.35
CA ASP A 115 20.90 22.48 -6.19
C ASP A 115 20.46 21.25 -7.01
N ASP A 116 21.40 20.45 -7.53
CA ASP A 116 21.10 19.23 -8.28
C ASP A 116 20.29 18.23 -7.45
N LYS A 117 20.64 18.09 -6.17
CA LYS A 117 19.90 17.28 -5.22
C LYS A 117 18.49 17.81 -5.02
N THR A 118 18.36 19.12 -4.80
CA THR A 118 17.07 19.77 -4.52
C THR A 118 16.12 19.61 -5.70
N ASP A 119 16.59 19.90 -6.91
CA ASP A 119 15.82 19.77 -8.14
C ASP A 119 15.42 18.31 -8.39
N ARG A 120 16.34 17.36 -8.15
CA ARG A 120 16.04 15.95 -8.31
C ARG A 120 14.97 15.47 -7.35
N LEU A 121 15.06 15.85 -6.07
CA LEU A 121 14.08 15.47 -5.07
C LEU A 121 12.71 16.10 -5.32
N GLN A 122 12.66 17.32 -5.84
CA GLN A 122 11.41 17.96 -6.23
C GLN A 122 10.70 17.22 -7.38
N GLN A 123 11.46 16.74 -8.37
CA GLN A 123 10.91 15.90 -9.45
C GLN A 123 10.37 14.57 -8.92
N LEU A 124 11.12 13.91 -8.03
CA LEU A 124 10.71 12.65 -7.40
C LEU A 124 9.45 12.85 -6.54
N GLU A 125 9.38 13.94 -5.78
CA GLU A 125 8.22 14.28 -4.96
C GLU A 125 6.93 14.39 -5.78
N GLY A 126 6.95 15.06 -6.93
CA GLY A 126 5.76 15.17 -7.79
C GLY A 126 5.25 13.83 -8.34
N VAL A 127 6.10 12.81 -8.35
CA VAL A 127 5.71 11.45 -8.74
C VAL A 127 5.31 10.59 -7.53
N VAL A 128 5.91 10.82 -6.36
CA VAL A 128 5.42 10.27 -5.08
C VAL A 128 3.99 10.72 -4.81
N GLU A 129 3.65 11.98 -5.06
CA GLU A 129 2.28 12.49 -4.90
C GLU A 129 1.26 11.75 -5.77
N GLN A 130 1.63 11.40 -7.01
CA GLN A 130 0.75 10.61 -7.89
C GLN A 130 0.52 9.19 -7.36
N LEU A 131 1.55 8.58 -6.76
CA LEU A 131 1.43 7.28 -6.09
C LEU A 131 0.55 7.38 -4.83
N GLU A 132 0.67 8.45 -4.04
CA GLU A 132 -0.15 8.68 -2.84
C GLU A 132 -1.64 8.92 -3.15
N GLU A 133 -1.96 9.47 -4.33
CA GLU A 133 -3.34 9.59 -4.76
C GLU A 133 -3.97 8.27 -5.21
N LEU A 134 -3.15 7.30 -5.61
CA LEU A 134 -3.61 6.06 -6.22
C LEU A 134 -4.56 5.27 -5.30
N PRO A 135 -4.25 5.00 -4.02
CA PRO A 135 -5.16 4.27 -3.13
C PRO A 135 -6.58 4.82 -3.11
N ARG A 136 -6.73 6.16 -3.08
CA ARG A 136 -8.03 6.84 -3.13
C ARG A 136 -8.73 6.62 -4.46
N LYS A 137 -8.03 6.80 -5.59
CA LYS A 137 -8.60 6.56 -6.93
C LYS A 137 -9.10 5.12 -7.06
N LEU A 138 -8.34 4.15 -6.56
CA LEU A 138 -8.74 2.75 -6.57
C LEU A 138 -9.98 2.46 -5.71
N TRP A 139 -10.22 3.26 -4.69
CA TRP A 139 -11.42 3.18 -3.84
C TRP A 139 -12.68 3.73 -4.52
N GLU A 140 -12.53 4.78 -5.31
CA GLU A 140 -13.65 5.53 -5.90
C GLU A 140 -14.01 5.04 -7.30
N ALA A 141 -13.07 4.45 -8.03
CA ALA A 141 -13.21 4.15 -9.45
C ALA A 141 -13.81 2.75 -9.74
N PRO A 142 -14.56 2.60 -10.85
CA PRO A 142 -14.90 1.28 -11.41
C PRO A 142 -13.65 0.49 -11.82
N PHE A 143 -13.76 -0.85 -11.89
CA PHE A 143 -12.62 -1.75 -12.12
C PHE A 143 -11.79 -1.45 -13.37
N GLU A 144 -12.43 -1.14 -14.50
CA GLU A 144 -11.71 -0.79 -15.74
C GLU A 144 -10.83 0.46 -15.52
N LYS A 145 -11.36 1.45 -14.79
CA LYS A 145 -10.66 2.69 -14.50
C LYS A 145 -9.55 2.50 -13.48
N GLN A 146 -9.72 1.61 -12.50
CA GLN A 146 -8.68 1.24 -11.55
C GLN A 146 -7.41 0.74 -12.25
N ARG A 147 -7.56 -0.11 -13.27
CA ARG A 147 -6.42 -0.65 -14.03
C ARG A 147 -5.71 0.44 -14.84
N GLU A 148 -6.46 1.33 -15.48
CA GLU A 148 -5.90 2.50 -16.16
C GLU A 148 -5.11 3.39 -15.19
N ASP A 149 -5.63 3.61 -13.97
CA ASP A 149 -4.97 4.44 -12.97
C ASP A 149 -3.68 3.78 -12.46
N ILE A 150 -3.68 2.45 -12.25
CA ILE A 150 -2.45 1.69 -11.91
C ILE A 150 -1.42 1.83 -13.04
N GLU A 151 -1.83 1.64 -14.30
CA GLU A 151 -0.94 1.73 -15.45
C GLU A 151 -0.37 3.16 -15.62
N ALA A 152 -1.20 4.18 -15.46
CA ALA A 152 -0.80 5.58 -15.55
C ALA A 152 0.25 5.95 -14.48
N VAL A 153 0.01 5.56 -13.22
CA VAL A 153 0.97 5.79 -12.14
C VAL A 153 2.25 4.98 -12.38
N THR A 154 2.15 3.71 -12.77
CA THR A 154 3.32 2.88 -13.12
C THR A 154 4.18 3.54 -14.19
N ALA A 155 3.55 4.07 -15.25
CA ALA A 155 4.26 4.78 -16.31
C ALA A 155 4.88 6.09 -15.84
N ALA A 156 4.25 6.81 -14.89
CA ALA A 156 4.82 8.02 -14.30
C ALA A 156 6.06 7.70 -13.46
N LEU A 157 6.01 6.66 -12.62
CA LEU A 157 7.15 6.20 -11.81
C LEU A 157 8.38 5.87 -12.66
N LEU A 158 8.18 5.26 -13.84
CA LEU A 158 9.27 4.84 -14.74
C LEU A 158 9.84 5.94 -15.63
N ARG A 159 9.25 7.15 -15.63
CA ARG A 159 9.69 8.27 -16.49
C ARG A 159 10.64 9.25 -15.81
N VAL A 160 10.73 9.18 -14.49
CA VAL A 160 11.62 10.03 -13.67
C VAL A 160 13.02 9.47 -13.68
#